data_AF-A0A383CST0-F1
#
_entry.id   AF-A0A383CST0-F1
#
_cell.length_a   1.000
_cell.length_b   1.000
_cell.length_c   1.000
_cell.angle_alpha   90.00
_cell.angle_beta   90.00
_cell.angle_gamma   90.00
#
_symmetry.space_group_name_H-M   'P 1'
#
loop_
_entity.id
_entity.type
_entity.pdbx_description
1 polymer ?
#
loop_
_entity_poly.entity_id
_entity_poly.type
_entity_poly.pdbx_seq_one_letter_code
_entity_poly.pdbx_strand_id
1 'polypeptide(L)'
;EDRVDLTHLPAYAIDDEGNQDPDDALSIDDDGNLWVHVADVACLVAPDSEADVEARARGATLYLPDGSIPMLPTDLVPRLGLGLADDGISPAMSFRLRISPEGAVAAAEVVPSRVRVQRLTYEQADPLMQTDECLRRIDDVTSRSRALRLAMGAVELDWPETRIRVDASGAEPEIDIRPLAPLRSRQLVAESMILAGAGAAWLAREGGIPFPYSVQDAAVDSDDEVLPAGLPGAYVLRR
;
A
#
# COMPACT_ATOMS: atom_id res chain seq x y z
N GLU A 1 7.08 23.96 -5.30
CA GLU A 1 7.33 22.95 -6.34
C GLU A 1 6.09 22.87 -7.22
N ASP A 2 6.25 22.82 -8.53
CA ASP A 2 5.11 22.66 -9.44
C ASP A 2 4.61 21.22 -9.34
N ARG A 3 3.30 21.06 -9.15
CA ARG A 3 2.63 19.76 -8.98
C ARG A 3 1.58 19.58 -10.06
N VAL A 4 1.50 18.38 -10.61
CA VAL A 4 0.45 18.02 -11.58
C VAL A 4 -0.91 18.05 -10.87
N ASP A 5 -1.88 18.76 -11.44
CA ASP A 5 -3.24 18.79 -10.92
C ASP A 5 -4.02 17.57 -11.40
N LEU A 6 -4.21 16.61 -10.50
CA LEU A 6 -5.00 15.39 -10.72
C LEU A 6 -6.32 15.44 -9.95
N THR A 7 -6.72 16.60 -9.42
CA THR A 7 -7.94 16.73 -8.59
C THR A 7 -9.24 16.50 -9.37
N HIS A 8 -9.16 16.41 -10.69
CA HIS A 8 -10.26 16.08 -11.58
C HIS A 8 -10.51 14.57 -11.70
N LEU A 9 -9.53 13.73 -11.34
CA LEU A 9 -9.68 12.27 -11.33
C LEU A 9 -10.35 11.84 -10.02
N PRO A 10 -11.39 10.99 -10.06
CA PRO A 10 -11.89 10.31 -8.86
C PRO A 10 -10.78 9.45 -8.26
N ALA A 11 -10.45 9.68 -6.99
CA ALA A 11 -9.44 8.91 -6.27
C ALA A 11 -9.97 8.39 -4.93
N TYR A 12 -9.63 7.15 -4.60
CA TYR A 12 -10.11 6.45 -3.40
C TYR A 12 -8.94 5.96 -2.55
N ALA A 13 -8.88 6.40 -1.29
CA ALA A 13 -8.09 5.73 -0.25
C ALA A 13 -8.99 4.69 0.42
N ILE A 14 -8.57 3.42 0.38
CA ILE A 14 -9.39 2.29 0.82
C ILE A 14 -8.63 1.54 1.91
N ASP A 15 -9.11 1.65 3.14
CA ASP A 15 -8.41 1.18 4.33
C ASP A 15 -9.30 0.34 5.25
N ASP A 16 -8.70 -0.20 6.30
CA ASP A 16 -9.43 -0.75 7.43
C ASP A 16 -10.22 0.32 8.18
N GLU A 17 -11.38 -0.06 8.74
CA GLU A 17 -12.16 0.83 9.60
C GLU A 17 -11.27 1.38 10.74
N GLY A 18 -11.25 2.69 10.93
CA GLY A 18 -10.46 3.33 11.97
C GLY A 18 -8.97 3.54 11.64
N ASN A 19 -8.52 3.27 10.40
CA ASN A 19 -7.24 3.80 9.91
C ASN A 19 -7.22 5.33 10.03
N GLN A 20 -6.10 5.89 10.50
CA GLN A 20 -5.94 7.34 10.74
C GLN A 20 -4.88 7.99 9.85
N ASP A 21 -4.13 7.19 9.10
CA ASP A 21 -2.95 7.51 8.32
C ASP A 21 -3.05 6.88 6.91
N PRO A 22 -3.98 7.36 6.06
CA PRO A 22 -4.14 6.83 4.70
C PRO A 22 -2.92 7.20 3.84
N ASP A 23 -2.09 6.20 3.52
CA ASP A 23 -0.84 6.36 2.80
C ASP A 23 -1.02 6.33 1.28
N ASP A 24 -2.01 5.60 0.78
CA ASP A 24 -2.24 5.40 -0.64
C ASP A 24 -3.69 5.68 -1.09
N ALA A 25 -3.82 6.04 -2.36
CA ALA A 25 -5.11 6.23 -3.03
C ALA A 25 -5.03 5.81 -4.49
N LEU A 26 -6.14 5.33 -5.04
CA LEU A 26 -6.21 4.75 -6.37
C LEU A 26 -7.14 5.56 -7.28
N SER A 27 -6.70 5.80 -8.51
CA SER A 27 -7.55 6.34 -9.57
C SER A 27 -7.23 5.68 -10.93
N ILE A 28 -8.05 5.98 -11.94
CA ILE A 28 -7.79 5.56 -13.31
C ILE A 28 -8.18 6.68 -14.28
N ASP A 29 -7.34 6.94 -15.28
CA ASP A 29 -7.62 7.96 -16.29
C ASP A 29 -8.45 7.43 -17.47
N ASP A 30 -8.91 8.32 -18.35
CA ASP A 30 -9.74 7.96 -19.51
C ASP A 30 -9.01 7.04 -20.51
N ASP A 31 -7.68 7.13 -20.57
CA ASP A 31 -6.84 6.25 -21.38
C ASP A 31 -6.68 4.84 -20.77
N GLY A 32 -7.17 4.63 -19.54
CA GLY A 32 -7.10 3.36 -18.83
C GLY A 32 -5.78 3.12 -18.10
N ASN A 33 -4.99 4.17 -17.85
CA ASN A 33 -3.80 4.05 -17.01
C ASN A 33 -4.21 4.05 -15.54
N LEU A 34 -3.70 3.07 -14.80
CA LEU A 34 -3.85 2.99 -13.36
C LEU A 34 -2.97 4.07 -12.73
N TRP A 35 -3.54 4.80 -11.77
CA TRP A 35 -2.83 5.77 -10.97
C TRP A 35 -2.82 5.30 -9.52
N VAL A 36 -1.61 5.24 -8.95
CA VAL A 36 -1.39 5.02 -7.52
C VAL A 36 -0.79 6.28 -6.94
N HIS A 37 -1.50 6.90 -6.00
CA HIS A 37 -1.08 8.12 -5.32
C HIS A 37 -0.57 7.73 -3.94
N VAL A 38 0.65 8.13 -3.60
CA VAL A 38 1.26 7.88 -2.29
C VAL A 38 1.46 9.21 -1.58
N ALA A 39 1.17 9.26 -0.27
CA ALA A 39 1.39 10.45 0.55
C ALA A 39 2.81 11.00 0.39
N ASP A 40 2.94 12.29 0.08
CA ASP A 40 4.24 12.89 -0.21
C ASP A 40 4.95 13.39 1.05
N VAL A 41 5.54 12.46 1.80
CA VAL A 41 6.30 12.79 3.03
C VAL A 41 7.50 13.70 2.74
N ALA A 42 8.16 13.50 1.59
CA ALA A 42 9.36 14.24 1.21
C ALA A 42 9.10 15.75 1.03
N CYS A 43 7.85 16.17 0.81
CA CYS A 43 7.52 17.60 0.74
C CYS A 43 7.60 18.33 2.08
N LEU A 44 7.57 17.61 3.22
CA LEU A 44 7.69 18.18 4.57
C LEU A 44 8.92 17.70 5.34
N VAL A 45 9.43 16.50 5.03
CA VAL A 45 10.60 15.92 5.69
C VAL A 45 11.77 15.96 4.72
N ALA A 46 12.60 17.00 4.86
CA ALA A 46 13.79 17.16 4.03
C ALA A 46 14.89 16.16 4.41
N PRO A 47 15.74 15.75 3.44
CA PRO A 47 16.92 14.95 3.73
C PRO A 47 17.80 15.58 4.83
N ASP A 48 18.27 14.74 5.74
CA ASP A 48 19.10 15.05 6.91
C ASP A 48 18.50 16.04 7.92
N SER A 49 17.19 16.28 7.84
CA SER A 49 16.45 16.97 8.91
C SER A 49 16.37 16.09 10.18
N GLU A 50 16.05 16.69 11.33
CA GLU A 50 15.86 15.94 12.58
C GLU A 50 14.77 14.85 12.44
N ALA A 51 13.70 15.16 11.71
CA ALA A 51 12.63 14.21 11.43
C ALA A 51 13.10 13.04 10.55
N ASP A 52 13.93 13.29 9.55
CA ASP A 52 14.50 12.24 8.68
C ASP A 52 15.49 11.35 9.44
N VAL A 53 16.38 11.95 10.24
CA VAL A 53 17.32 11.20 11.10
C VAL A 53 16.57 10.28 12.06
N GLU A 54 15.52 10.77 12.70
CA GLU A 54 14.68 9.97 13.60
C GLU A 54 13.89 8.89 12.84
N ALA A 55 13.30 9.21 11.68
CA ALA A 55 12.58 8.24 10.85
C ALA A 55 13.48 7.08 10.42
N ARG A 56 14.73 7.37 10.00
CA ARG A 56 15.73 6.34 9.69
C ARG A 56 16.12 5.50 10.91
N ALA A 57 16.18 6.11 12.09
CA ALA A 57 16.49 5.39 13.33
C ALA A 57 15.36 4.43 13.74
N ARG A 58 14.10 4.79 13.48
CA ARG A 58 12.91 3.94 13.74
C ARG A 58 12.68 2.88 12.66
N GLY A 59 12.89 3.22 11.39
CA GLY A 59 12.73 2.35 10.22
C GLY A 59 11.29 2.08 9.78
N ALA A 60 10.34 1.97 10.73
CA ALA A 60 8.93 1.74 10.45
C ALA A 60 8.02 2.21 11.61
N THR A 61 6.72 2.34 11.34
CA THR A 61 5.69 2.49 12.38
C THR A 61 5.46 1.13 13.06
N LEU A 62 5.47 1.11 14.39
CA LEU A 62 5.13 -0.09 15.15
C LEU A 62 3.63 -0.09 15.44
N TYR A 63 2.89 -1.03 14.86
CA TYR A 63 1.46 -1.23 15.11
C TYR A 63 1.26 -2.29 16.21
N LEU A 64 0.50 -1.93 17.25
CA LEU A 64 0.16 -2.76 18.41
C LEU A 64 -1.38 -2.84 18.55
N PRO A 65 -1.91 -3.85 19.27
CA PRO A 65 -3.36 -3.95 19.47
C PRO A 65 -3.99 -2.73 20.17
N ASP A 66 -3.24 -2.03 21.02
CA ASP A 66 -3.66 -0.88 21.82
C ASP A 66 -3.22 0.49 21.24
N GLY A 67 -2.59 0.50 20.07
CA GLY A 67 -2.18 1.75 19.41
C GLY A 67 -1.01 1.59 18.45
N SER A 68 -0.40 2.71 18.07
CA SER A 68 0.79 2.71 17.22
C SER A 68 1.87 3.64 17.75
N ILE A 69 3.13 3.29 17.47
CA ILE A 69 4.28 4.16 17.66
C ILE A 69 4.74 4.59 16.26
N PRO A 70 4.39 5.81 15.81
CA PRO A 70 4.59 6.23 14.44
C PRO A 70 6.07 6.43 14.11
N MET A 71 6.45 6.10 12.87
CA MET A 71 7.79 6.39 12.35
C MET A 71 8.05 7.90 12.28
N LEU A 72 7.03 8.65 11.91
CA LEU A 72 7.09 10.10 11.71
C LEU A 72 6.44 10.86 12.88
N PRO A 73 6.73 12.15 13.04
CA PRO A 73 5.98 13.01 13.96
C PRO A 73 4.47 12.96 13.69
N THR A 74 3.67 12.82 14.76
CA THR A 74 2.21 12.61 14.67
C THR A 74 1.45 13.78 14.05
N ASP A 75 2.00 14.98 14.13
CA ASP A 75 1.45 16.20 13.55
C ASP A 75 1.60 16.27 12.01
N LEU A 76 2.37 15.36 11.41
CA LEU A 76 2.46 15.23 9.95
C LEU A 76 1.26 14.48 9.34
N VAL A 77 0.65 13.56 10.06
CA VAL A 77 -0.45 12.72 9.53
C VAL A 77 -1.62 13.57 9.02
N PRO A 78 -2.17 14.55 9.76
CA PRO A 78 -3.27 15.38 9.25
C PRO A 78 -2.90 16.23 8.03
N ARG A 79 -1.61 16.42 7.75
CA ARG A 79 -1.11 17.27 6.66
C ARG A 79 -0.80 16.48 5.39
N LEU A 80 -0.48 15.19 5.52
CA LEU A 80 0.01 14.33 4.45
C LEU A 80 -0.94 13.20 4.10
N GLY A 81 -1.71 12.71 5.07
CA GLY A 81 -2.66 11.62 4.85
C GLY A 81 -3.64 11.98 3.73
N LEU A 82 -3.80 11.04 2.80
CA LEU A 82 -4.60 11.25 1.61
C LEU A 82 -6.09 11.39 1.99
N GLY A 83 -6.68 12.54 1.66
CA GLY A 83 -8.08 12.86 1.99
C GLY A 83 -8.33 13.27 3.44
N LEU A 84 -7.29 13.59 4.22
CA LEU A 84 -7.42 14.16 5.57
C LEU A 84 -7.49 15.69 5.61
N ALA A 85 -7.00 16.37 4.57
CA ALA A 85 -7.04 17.82 4.48
C ALA A 85 -8.49 18.34 4.45
N ASP A 86 -8.74 19.51 5.03
CA ASP A 86 -10.09 20.11 5.13
C ASP A 86 -10.76 20.31 3.76
N ASP A 87 -9.98 20.59 2.71
CA ASP A 87 -10.47 20.74 1.33
C ASP A 87 -10.47 19.42 0.53
N GLY A 88 -10.06 18.32 1.16
CA GLY A 88 -9.92 16.99 0.57
C GLY A 88 -8.78 16.88 -0.45
N ILE A 89 -7.92 17.89 -0.59
CA ILE A 89 -6.82 17.92 -1.56
C ILE A 89 -5.49 17.64 -0.87
N SER A 90 -4.89 16.49 -1.18
CA SER A 90 -3.61 16.09 -0.60
C SER A 90 -2.45 16.21 -1.61
N PRO A 91 -1.24 16.58 -1.17
CA PRO A 91 -0.03 16.41 -1.96
C PRO A 91 0.31 14.91 -2.04
N ALA A 92 0.66 14.43 -3.23
CA ALA A 92 1.03 13.04 -3.43
C ALA A 92 2.23 12.90 -4.37
N MET A 93 2.91 11.77 -4.26
CA MET A 93 3.76 11.22 -5.31
C MET A 93 2.92 10.23 -6.11
N SER A 94 2.65 10.51 -7.38
CA SER A 94 1.72 9.73 -8.20
C SER A 94 2.42 8.91 -9.25
N PHE A 95 2.10 7.61 -9.27
CA PHE A 95 2.58 6.62 -10.20
C PHE A 95 1.51 6.41 -11.26
N ARG A 96 1.78 6.84 -12.50
CA ARG A 96 0.94 6.53 -13.66
C ARG A 96 1.45 5.26 -14.32
N LEU A 97 0.61 4.24 -14.42
CA LEU A 97 0.98 2.92 -14.90
C LEU A 97 0.10 2.54 -16.10
N ARG A 98 0.73 2.32 -17.24
CA ARG A 98 0.05 1.73 -18.41
C ARG A 98 0.17 0.22 -18.32
N ILE A 99 -0.94 -0.47 -18.14
CA ILE A 99 -0.97 -1.93 -18.03
C ILE A 99 -1.35 -2.52 -19.40
N SER A 100 -0.55 -3.48 -19.88
CA SER A 100 -0.81 -4.17 -21.15
C SER A 100 -2.09 -5.00 -21.10
N PRO A 101 -2.67 -5.40 -22.24
CA PRO A 101 -3.81 -6.32 -22.31
C PRO A 101 -3.60 -7.60 -21.47
N GLU A 102 -2.36 -8.10 -21.42
CA GLU A 102 -1.95 -9.31 -20.69
C GLU A 102 -1.81 -9.09 -19.18
N GLY A 103 -1.80 -7.84 -18.70
CA GLY A 103 -1.68 -7.51 -17.27
C GLY A 103 -0.29 -7.06 -16.82
N ALA A 104 0.68 -6.90 -17.72
CA ALA A 104 2.03 -6.45 -17.36
C ALA A 104 2.14 -4.91 -17.34
N VAL A 105 3.05 -4.37 -16.52
CA VAL A 105 3.43 -2.95 -16.60
C VAL A 105 4.15 -2.71 -17.94
N ALA A 106 3.55 -1.88 -18.80
CA ALA A 106 4.06 -1.54 -20.13
C ALA A 106 4.70 -0.15 -20.21
N ALA A 107 4.36 0.74 -19.26
CA ALA A 107 5.04 2.00 -19.02
C ALA A 107 4.71 2.47 -17.59
N ALA A 108 5.62 3.22 -17.00
CA ALA A 108 5.41 3.91 -15.74
C ALA A 108 5.94 5.34 -15.82
N GLU A 109 5.32 6.24 -15.08
CA GLU A 109 5.73 7.62 -14.88
C GLU A 109 5.45 8.00 -13.43
N VAL A 110 6.33 8.80 -12.82
CA VAL A 110 6.19 9.26 -11.43
C VAL A 110 6.27 10.77 -11.39
N VAL A 111 5.24 11.40 -10.81
CA VAL A 111 5.12 12.86 -10.73
C VAL A 111 4.65 13.34 -9.35
N PRO A 112 5.20 14.44 -8.82
CA PRO A 112 4.56 15.17 -7.73
C PRO A 112 3.20 15.72 -8.18
N SER A 113 2.16 15.52 -7.38
CA SER A 113 0.80 15.86 -7.76
C SER A 113 -0.02 16.43 -6.60
N ARG A 114 -1.21 16.94 -6.95
CA ARG A 114 -2.32 17.24 -6.04
C ARG A 114 -3.51 16.38 -6.42
N VAL A 115 -4.09 15.69 -5.45
CA VAL A 115 -5.19 14.73 -5.66
C VAL A 115 -6.34 15.03 -4.72
N ARG A 116 -7.58 14.86 -5.20
CA ARG A 116 -8.77 14.92 -4.34
C ARG A 116 -9.18 13.50 -4.01
N VAL A 117 -9.10 13.13 -2.74
CA VAL A 117 -9.25 11.74 -2.30
C VAL A 117 -10.48 11.57 -1.44
N GLN A 118 -11.30 10.57 -1.79
CA GLN A 118 -12.38 10.09 -0.95
C GLN A 118 -11.90 8.88 -0.15
N ARG A 119 -12.17 8.88 1.16
CA ARG A 119 -11.80 7.77 2.05
C ARG A 119 -12.96 6.78 2.16
N LEU A 120 -12.66 5.50 2.01
CA LEU A 120 -13.59 4.39 2.15
C LEU A 120 -12.98 3.33 3.04
N THR A 121 -13.80 2.60 3.79
CA THR A 121 -13.34 1.32 4.33
C THR A 121 -13.38 0.24 3.26
N TYR A 122 -12.63 -0.85 3.43
CA TYR A 122 -12.72 -2.02 2.54
C TYR A 122 -14.15 -2.53 2.40
N GLU A 123 -14.92 -2.57 3.50
CA GLU A 123 -16.32 -3.00 3.52
C GLU A 123 -17.24 -2.04 2.76
N GLN A 124 -16.92 -0.75 2.73
CA GLN A 124 -17.65 0.25 1.95
C GLN A 124 -17.30 0.20 0.46
N ALA A 125 -16.03 -0.04 0.14
CA ALA A 125 -15.56 -0.10 -1.23
C ALA A 125 -16.05 -1.35 -1.97
N ASP A 126 -16.12 -2.50 -1.30
CA ASP A 126 -16.47 -3.79 -1.92
C ASP A 126 -17.80 -3.77 -2.72
N PRO A 127 -18.95 -3.30 -2.18
CA PRO A 127 -20.17 -3.18 -2.98
C PRO A 127 -20.07 -2.08 -4.06
N LEU A 128 -19.28 -1.03 -3.84
CA LEU A 128 -19.07 0.04 -4.83
C LEU A 128 -18.30 -0.44 -6.04
N MET A 129 -17.48 -1.49 -5.91
CA MET A 129 -16.78 -2.10 -7.04
C MET A 129 -17.73 -2.59 -8.14
N GLN A 130 -19.02 -2.77 -7.87
CA GLN A 130 -20.01 -3.13 -8.90
C GLN A 130 -20.67 -1.93 -9.57
N THR A 131 -20.75 -0.80 -8.88
CA THR A 131 -21.57 0.36 -9.29
C THR A 131 -20.73 1.55 -9.72
N ASP A 132 -19.59 1.79 -9.07
CA ASP A 132 -18.64 2.84 -9.39
C ASP A 132 -17.76 2.46 -10.59
N GLU A 133 -17.69 3.33 -11.59
CA GLU A 133 -16.96 3.08 -12.83
C GLU A 133 -15.44 3.07 -12.63
N CYS A 134 -14.91 3.95 -11.78
CA CYS A 134 -13.49 4.03 -11.52
C CYS A 134 -13.01 2.75 -10.82
N LEU A 135 -13.70 2.29 -9.77
CA LEU A 135 -13.36 1.06 -9.06
C LEU A 135 -13.49 -0.17 -9.96
N ARG A 136 -14.53 -0.28 -10.80
CA ARG A 136 -14.65 -1.38 -11.79
C ARG A 136 -13.45 -1.42 -12.73
N ARG A 137 -13.08 -0.28 -13.30
CA ARG A 137 -11.98 -0.21 -14.26
C ARG A 137 -10.63 -0.53 -13.61
N ILE A 138 -10.43 -0.13 -12.35
CA ILE A 138 -9.24 -0.52 -11.57
C ILE A 138 -9.26 -2.04 -11.32
N ASP A 139 -10.40 -2.62 -10.94
CA ASP A 139 -10.55 -4.07 -10.74
C ASP A 139 -10.26 -4.88 -12.01
N ASP A 140 -10.68 -4.40 -13.18
CA ASP A 140 -10.37 -5.04 -14.47
C ASP A 140 -8.87 -5.05 -14.77
N VAL A 141 -8.16 -3.99 -14.42
CA VAL A 141 -6.70 -3.88 -14.59
C VAL A 141 -5.98 -4.80 -13.61
N THR A 142 -6.31 -4.73 -12.33
CA THR A 142 -5.68 -5.53 -11.27
C THR A 142 -5.99 -7.02 -11.44
N SER A 143 -7.19 -7.39 -11.88
CA SER A 143 -7.54 -8.78 -12.22
C SER A 143 -6.60 -9.39 -13.25
N ARG A 144 -6.31 -8.66 -14.32
CA ARG A 144 -5.43 -9.13 -15.41
C ARG A 144 -3.99 -9.24 -14.92
N SER A 145 -3.52 -8.25 -14.16
CA SER A 145 -2.20 -8.30 -13.53
C SER A 145 -2.04 -9.51 -12.62
N ARG A 146 -3.01 -9.74 -11.73
CA ARG A 146 -3.01 -10.89 -10.83
C ARG A 146 -3.00 -12.21 -11.60
N ALA A 147 -3.84 -12.33 -12.63
CA ALA A 147 -3.91 -13.55 -13.45
C ALA A 147 -2.57 -13.86 -14.11
N LEU A 148 -1.89 -12.84 -14.66
CA LEU A 148 -0.55 -12.97 -15.22
C LEU A 148 0.47 -13.37 -14.15
N ARG A 149 0.49 -12.68 -13.01
CA ARG A 149 1.41 -12.93 -11.90
C ARG A 149 1.30 -14.38 -11.41
N LEU A 150 0.08 -14.89 -11.24
CA LEU A 150 -0.18 -16.28 -10.88
C LEU A 150 0.28 -17.26 -11.98
N ALA A 151 0.00 -16.96 -13.25
CA ALA A 151 0.48 -17.77 -14.38
C ALA A 151 2.01 -17.80 -14.47
N MET A 152 2.70 -16.79 -13.96
CA MET A 152 4.15 -16.69 -13.86
C MET A 152 4.73 -17.35 -12.60
N GLY A 153 3.91 -18.05 -11.81
CA GLY A 153 4.36 -18.84 -10.67
C GLY A 153 4.38 -18.09 -9.34
N ALA A 154 3.75 -16.92 -9.24
CA ALA A 154 3.57 -16.29 -7.94
C ALA A 154 2.72 -17.16 -7.02
N VAL A 155 3.11 -17.19 -5.75
CA VAL A 155 2.39 -17.91 -4.70
C VAL A 155 1.54 -16.93 -3.92
N GLU A 156 0.27 -17.29 -3.70
CA GLU A 156 -0.61 -16.58 -2.79
C GLU A 156 -0.90 -17.45 -1.58
N LEU A 157 -0.65 -16.89 -0.41
CA LEU A 157 -0.84 -17.55 0.86
C LEU A 157 -2.15 -17.07 1.47
N ASP A 158 -3.18 -17.92 1.44
CA ASP A 158 -4.51 -17.64 2.00
C ASP A 158 -4.56 -18.13 3.45
N TRP A 159 -4.00 -17.33 4.36
CA TRP A 159 -4.04 -17.60 5.80
C TRP A 159 -5.18 -16.84 6.47
N PRO A 160 -5.83 -17.41 7.50
CA PRO A 160 -6.82 -16.68 8.28
C PRO A 160 -6.14 -15.54 9.04
N GLU A 161 -6.46 -14.31 8.68
CA GLU A 161 -6.01 -13.10 9.37
C GLU A 161 -7.03 -12.63 10.41
N THR A 162 -6.55 -12.02 11.49
CA THR A 162 -7.38 -11.56 12.60
C THR A 162 -6.95 -10.16 13.02
N ARG A 163 -7.92 -9.26 13.11
CA ARG A 163 -7.74 -7.95 13.72
C ARG A 163 -7.96 -8.05 15.23
N ILE A 164 -7.01 -7.49 15.98
CA ILE A 164 -7.08 -7.38 17.44
C ILE A 164 -7.00 -5.90 17.76
N ARG A 165 -7.99 -5.38 18.49
CA ARG A 165 -8.00 -4.01 19.02
C ARG A 165 -8.24 -4.04 20.51
N VAL A 166 -7.49 -3.23 21.24
CA VAL A 166 -7.60 -3.06 22.68
C VAL A 166 -7.87 -1.59 22.97
N ASP A 167 -9.00 -1.29 23.59
CA ASP A 167 -9.32 0.05 24.11
C ASP A 167 -9.10 0.04 25.62
N ALA A 168 -8.05 0.76 26.06
CA ALA A 168 -7.71 0.90 27.47
C ALA A 168 -8.11 2.28 28.05
N SER A 169 -8.96 3.06 27.36
CA SER A 169 -9.39 4.38 27.81
C SER A 169 -10.42 4.35 28.95
N GLY A 170 -11.13 3.23 29.10
CA GLY A 170 -12.12 2.98 30.15
C GLY A 170 -11.52 2.53 31.48
N ALA A 171 -12.39 2.27 32.47
CA ALA A 171 -11.98 1.72 33.76
C ALA A 171 -11.48 0.26 33.67
N GLU A 172 -11.98 -0.49 32.68
CA GLU A 172 -11.53 -1.82 32.30
C GLU A 172 -11.23 -1.83 30.79
N PRO A 173 -10.18 -2.52 30.33
CA PRO A 173 -9.84 -2.57 28.92
C PRO A 173 -10.84 -3.43 28.13
N GLU A 174 -11.30 -2.92 27.00
CA GLU A 174 -12.14 -3.66 26.05
C GLU A 174 -11.28 -4.29 24.97
N ILE A 175 -11.53 -5.56 24.65
CA ILE A 175 -10.78 -6.32 23.64
C ILE A 175 -11.73 -6.75 22.53
N ASP A 176 -11.46 -6.31 21.31
CA ASP A 176 -12.19 -6.69 20.09
C ASP A 176 -11.29 -7.56 19.21
N ILE A 177 -11.71 -8.80 18.95
CA ILE A 177 -10.99 -9.77 18.12
C ILE A 177 -11.94 -10.22 17.02
N ARG A 178 -11.59 -9.93 15.76
CA ARG A 178 -12.43 -10.27 14.60
C ARG A 178 -11.59 -10.84 13.46
N PRO A 179 -12.04 -11.91 12.80
CA PRO A 179 -11.40 -12.35 11.57
C PRO A 179 -11.55 -11.26 10.50
N LEU A 180 -10.51 -11.07 9.68
CA LEU A 180 -10.60 -10.20 8.52
C LEU A 180 -11.36 -10.91 7.40
N ALA A 181 -12.34 -10.21 6.83
CA ALA A 181 -13.10 -10.74 5.70
C ALA A 181 -12.23 -10.72 4.43
N PRO A 182 -12.28 -11.78 3.60
CA PRO A 182 -11.57 -11.83 2.32
C PRO A 182 -12.30 -10.99 1.26
N LEU A 183 -12.22 -9.66 1.42
CA LEU A 183 -12.89 -8.70 0.55
C LEU A 183 -12.12 -8.52 -0.75
N ARG A 184 -12.87 -8.34 -1.85
CA ARG A 184 -12.28 -8.11 -3.17
C ARG A 184 -11.59 -6.74 -3.23
N SER A 185 -12.10 -5.76 -2.49
CA SER A 185 -11.48 -4.45 -2.34
C SER A 185 -10.05 -4.52 -1.76
N ARG A 186 -9.77 -5.44 -0.83
CA ARG A 186 -8.41 -5.68 -0.29
C ARG A 186 -7.45 -6.17 -1.36
N GLN A 187 -7.92 -7.12 -2.17
CA GLN A 187 -7.15 -7.65 -3.28
C GLN A 187 -6.86 -6.59 -4.34
N LEU A 188 -7.82 -5.72 -4.64
CA LEU A 188 -7.66 -4.61 -5.56
C LEU A 188 -6.56 -3.65 -5.10
N VAL A 189 -6.57 -3.25 -3.82
CA VAL A 189 -5.52 -2.38 -3.26
C VAL A 189 -4.17 -3.09 -3.28
N ALA A 190 -4.09 -4.32 -2.78
CA ALA A 190 -2.85 -5.10 -2.74
C ALA A 190 -2.19 -5.25 -4.13
N GLU A 191 -2.97 -5.60 -5.15
CA GLU A 191 -2.45 -5.77 -6.51
C GLU A 191 -2.08 -4.42 -7.15
N SER A 192 -2.78 -3.33 -6.81
CA SER A 192 -2.41 -1.97 -7.23
C SER A 192 -1.05 -1.56 -6.65
N MET A 193 -0.79 -1.88 -5.38
CA MET A 193 0.51 -1.61 -4.74
C MET A 193 1.63 -2.47 -5.34
N ILE A 194 1.36 -3.74 -5.68
CA ILE A 194 2.33 -4.59 -6.40
C ILE A 194 2.70 -3.95 -7.75
N LEU A 195 1.71 -3.49 -8.51
CA LEU A 195 1.93 -2.79 -9.78
C LEU A 195 2.73 -1.50 -9.60
N ALA A 196 2.45 -0.70 -8.57
CA ALA A 196 3.20 0.51 -8.26
C ALA A 196 4.67 0.20 -7.93
N GLY A 197 4.92 -0.79 -7.07
CA GLY A 197 6.26 -1.25 -6.74
C GLY A 197 7.03 -1.76 -7.96
N ALA A 198 6.37 -2.54 -8.83
CA ALA A 198 6.96 -3.01 -10.09
C ALA A 198 7.28 -1.85 -11.05
N GLY A 199 6.38 -0.87 -11.17
CA GLY A 199 6.59 0.34 -11.96
C GLY A 199 7.75 1.21 -11.45
N ALA A 200 7.85 1.38 -10.12
CA ALA A 200 8.95 2.09 -9.47
C ALA A 200 10.30 1.40 -9.72
N ALA A 201 10.35 0.08 -9.52
CA ALA A 201 11.54 -0.73 -9.77
C ALA A 201 11.98 -0.69 -11.24
N TRP A 202 11.02 -0.73 -12.18
CA TRP A 202 11.28 -0.60 -13.61
C TRP A 202 11.87 0.77 -13.95
N LEU A 203 11.25 1.86 -13.48
CA LEU A 203 11.76 3.22 -13.69
C LEU A 203 13.16 3.42 -13.13
N ALA A 204 13.38 2.96 -11.89
CA ALA A 204 14.69 3.07 -11.25
C ALA A 204 15.78 2.34 -12.04
N ARG A 205 15.47 1.13 -12.53
CA ARG A 205 16.41 0.32 -13.31
C ARG A 205 16.74 0.96 -14.66
N GLU A 206 15.72 1.38 -15.42
CA GLU A 206 15.93 2.02 -16.74
C GLU A 206 16.63 3.38 -16.61
N GLY A 207 16.36 4.12 -15.54
CA GLY A 207 16.98 5.41 -15.25
C GLY A 207 18.35 5.33 -14.57
N GLY A 208 18.81 4.14 -14.17
CA GLY A 208 20.05 3.99 -13.40
C GLY A 208 20.02 4.66 -12.02
N ILE A 209 18.84 4.76 -11.41
CA ILE A 209 18.61 5.40 -10.11
C ILE A 209 18.90 4.38 -8.99
N PRO A 210 19.80 4.67 -8.04
CA PRO A 210 19.95 3.85 -6.84
C PRO A 210 18.62 3.76 -6.09
N PHE A 211 18.13 2.54 -5.88
CA PHE A 211 16.80 2.29 -5.35
C PHE A 211 16.83 1.10 -4.37
N PRO A 212 16.10 1.17 -3.24
CA PRO A 212 15.97 0.02 -2.35
C PRO A 212 15.07 -1.04 -2.99
N TYR A 213 15.57 -2.27 -3.07
CA TYR A 213 14.80 -3.42 -3.56
C TYR A 213 14.41 -4.34 -2.41
N SER A 214 13.15 -4.75 -2.37
CA SER A 214 12.72 -5.89 -1.58
C SER A 214 12.94 -7.16 -2.41
N VAL A 215 13.76 -8.07 -1.91
CA VAL A 215 14.12 -9.32 -2.60
C VAL A 215 13.87 -10.51 -1.69
N GLN A 216 13.52 -11.63 -2.30
CA GLN A 216 13.44 -12.93 -1.64
C GLN A 216 14.43 -13.85 -2.36
N ASP A 217 15.37 -14.41 -1.60
CA ASP A 217 16.33 -15.36 -2.15
C ASP A 217 15.62 -16.64 -2.58
N ALA A 218 16.22 -17.36 -3.53
CA ALA A 218 15.73 -18.68 -3.91
C ALA A 218 15.72 -19.59 -2.68
N ALA A 219 14.67 -20.41 -2.55
CA ALA A 219 14.65 -21.46 -1.55
C ALA A 219 15.92 -22.30 -1.66
N VAL A 220 16.63 -22.44 -0.57
CA VAL A 220 17.76 -23.36 -0.48
C VAL A 220 17.15 -24.76 -0.41
N ASP A 221 17.59 -25.70 -1.26
CA ASP A 221 17.18 -27.10 -1.14
C ASP A 221 17.62 -27.61 0.25
N SER A 222 16.68 -27.63 1.20
CA SER A 222 16.92 -28.03 2.59
C SER A 222 16.92 -29.55 2.77
N ASP A 223 16.90 -30.32 1.69
CA ASP A 223 16.80 -31.79 1.73
C ASP A 223 17.99 -32.43 2.48
N ASP A 224 19.09 -31.70 2.69
CA ASP A 224 20.27 -32.16 3.45
C ASP A 224 20.42 -31.54 4.86
N GLU A 225 19.57 -30.59 5.27
CA GLU A 225 19.64 -30.00 6.62
C GLU A 225 18.64 -30.66 7.58
N VAL A 226 19.16 -31.51 8.47
CA VAL A 226 18.40 -31.97 9.64
C VAL A 226 18.15 -30.77 10.54
N LEU A 227 17.01 -30.12 10.34
CA LEU A 227 16.59 -29.00 11.17
C LEU A 227 16.35 -29.47 12.61
N PRO A 228 16.81 -28.72 13.63
CA PRO A 228 16.55 -29.06 15.02
C PRO A 228 15.05 -29.06 15.30
N ALA A 229 14.57 -30.08 16.03
CA ALA A 229 13.16 -30.18 16.37
C ALA A 229 12.65 -28.94 17.15
N GLY A 230 11.41 -28.54 16.87
CA GLY A 230 10.73 -27.44 17.57
C GLY A 230 10.99 -26.05 16.96
N LEU A 231 10.82 -25.02 17.79
CA LEU A 231 10.87 -23.61 17.37
C LEU A 231 12.17 -23.20 16.64
N PRO A 232 13.37 -23.69 17.01
CA PRO A 232 14.60 -23.34 16.31
C PRO A 232 14.65 -23.82 14.85
N GLY A 233 14.18 -25.04 14.55
CA GLY A 233 14.08 -25.52 13.17
C GLY A 233 13.00 -24.79 12.38
N ALA A 234 11.87 -24.48 13.03
CA ALA A 234 10.81 -23.68 12.42
C ALA A 234 11.26 -22.24 12.10
N TYR A 235 12.22 -21.67 12.84
CA TYR A 235 12.81 -20.37 12.52
C TYR A 235 13.68 -20.40 11.26
N VAL A 236 14.42 -21.50 11.03
CA VAL A 236 15.25 -21.66 9.83
C VAL A 236 14.39 -21.74 8.57
N LEU A 237 13.23 -22.41 8.63
CA LEU A 237 12.26 -22.47 7.53
C LEU A 237 11.56 -21.13 7.20
N ARG A 238 11.71 -20.11 8.07
CA ARG A 238 11.09 -18.79 7.88
C ARG A 238 12.04 -17.77 7.25
N ARG A 239 13.31 -18.12 7.06
CA ARG A 239 14.27 -17.36 6.26
C ARG A 239 14.28 -17.89 4.84
#